data_AF-W3X4Y2-F1
#
_entry.id   AF-W3X4Y2-F1
#
_cell.length_a   1.000
_cell.length_b   1.000
_cell.length_c   1.000
_cell.angle_alpha   90.00
_cell.angle_beta   90.00
_cell.angle_gamma   90.00
#
_symmetry.space_group_name_H-M   'P 1'
#
loop_
_entity.id
_entity.type
_entity.pdbx_description
1 polymer ?
#
loop_
_entity_poly.entity_id
_entity_poly.type
_entity_poly.pdbx_seq_one_letter_code
_entity_poly.pdbx_strand_id
1 'polypeptide(L)'
;MFGQMAEPAEVAHPYYPLGVDIPHYAANTLPLPVILGSLVGMLGSAMLATSTLALRFNPSLGKGQLVIFCWFIVCYFVLNHATVASSQNLFAQLWKEYALSDSRYLTSDPFMLSVESITVFLWGPLSFLCAVSIVAASPLRHPLQIIMCMAHLYGVALYYSTSLVETHFTGRSHSRPEFLYFWVYYVGFNFPWVVVPAFLMYDSLKTISRKLRSFEQVKIGLKGYEARNGSAKTAVVSKKAEKKEQ
;
A
#
# COMPACT_ATOMS: atom_id res chain seq x y z
N MET A 1 -37.37 18.67 48.02
CA MET A 1 -36.14 17.98 47.55
C MET A 1 -36.27 17.86 46.04
N PHE A 2 -35.82 18.89 45.31
CA PHE A 2 -35.96 18.93 43.85
C PHE A 2 -34.90 18.03 43.23
N GLY A 3 -35.34 17.09 42.40
CA GLY A 3 -34.49 16.19 41.66
C GLY A 3 -33.50 16.96 40.81
N GLN A 4 -32.23 16.63 41.00
CA GLN A 4 -31.14 17.10 40.16
C GLN A 4 -31.34 16.46 38.79
N MET A 5 -31.84 17.23 37.82
CA MET A 5 -31.84 16.81 36.42
C MET A 5 -30.38 16.61 36.02
N ALA A 6 -30.02 15.39 35.64
CA ALA A 6 -28.74 15.11 35.01
C ALA A 6 -28.69 15.91 33.70
N GLU A 7 -27.73 16.81 33.57
CA GLU A 7 -27.39 17.36 32.26
C GLU A 7 -26.93 16.21 31.35
N PRO A 8 -27.45 16.08 30.13
CA PRO A 8 -26.80 15.22 29.15
C PRO A 8 -25.43 15.85 28.86
N ALA A 9 -24.35 15.13 29.17
CA ALA A 9 -23.02 15.56 28.79
C ALA A 9 -22.94 15.61 27.26
N GLU A 10 -23.08 16.81 26.69
CA GLU A 10 -22.99 17.04 25.25
C GLU A 10 -21.52 16.94 24.83
N VAL A 11 -21.07 15.73 24.48
CA VAL A 11 -19.74 15.54 23.89
C VAL A 11 -19.79 16.03 22.44
N ALA A 12 -19.65 17.35 22.27
CA ALA A 12 -19.74 18.01 20.97
C ALA A 12 -18.44 17.86 20.18
N HIS A 13 -18.26 16.70 19.54
CA HIS A 13 -17.23 16.50 18.52
C HIS A 13 -17.82 16.58 17.10
N PRO A 14 -17.05 16.98 16.07
CA PRO A 14 -17.56 17.16 14.71
C PRO A 14 -17.67 15.86 13.89
N TYR A 15 -17.32 14.71 14.47
CA TYR A 15 -17.31 13.42 13.77
C TYR A 15 -18.68 12.78 13.67
N TYR A 16 -18.97 12.18 12.52
CA TYR A 16 -20.21 11.46 12.26
C TYR A 16 -20.07 9.97 12.55
N PRO A 17 -21.13 9.26 13.00
CA PRO A 17 -22.42 9.82 13.38
C PRO A 17 -22.30 10.67 14.67
N LEU A 18 -23.04 11.77 14.71
CA LEU A 18 -23.01 12.71 15.84
C LEU A 18 -23.54 12.03 17.12
N GLY A 19 -23.00 12.42 18.27
CA GLY A 19 -23.42 11.91 19.58
C GLY A 19 -22.87 10.54 19.95
N VAL A 20 -21.95 9.98 19.16
CA VAL A 20 -21.13 8.83 19.58
C VAL A 20 -20.14 9.28 20.65
N ASP A 21 -19.77 8.40 21.58
CA ASP A 21 -18.72 8.70 22.54
C ASP A 21 -17.34 8.50 21.90
N ILE A 22 -16.49 9.53 21.97
CA ILE A 22 -15.07 9.45 21.63
C ILE A 22 -14.29 9.77 22.91
N PRO A 23 -13.77 8.73 23.60
CA PRO A 23 -13.11 8.90 24.89
C PRO A 23 -11.96 9.90 24.81
N HIS A 24 -11.96 10.84 25.77
CA HIS A 24 -10.91 11.86 25.92
C HIS A 24 -10.70 12.75 24.68
N TYR A 25 -11.74 12.97 23.86
CA TYR A 25 -11.64 13.84 22.70
C TYR A 25 -11.13 15.24 23.05
N ALA A 26 -10.08 15.67 22.34
CA ALA A 26 -9.60 17.04 22.34
C ALA A 26 -9.50 17.55 20.89
N ALA A 27 -10.11 18.70 20.61
CA ALA A 27 -10.04 19.33 19.29
C ALA A 27 -8.60 19.68 18.87
N ASN A 28 -8.37 19.80 17.58
CA ASN A 28 -7.08 20.27 17.06
C ASN A 28 -6.81 21.71 17.52
N THR A 29 -5.58 21.96 17.95
CA THR A 29 -5.10 23.28 18.38
C THR A 29 -4.34 24.00 17.27
N LEU A 30 -3.79 23.25 16.31
CA LEU A 30 -3.08 23.80 15.16
C LEU A 30 -4.08 24.20 14.05
N PRO A 31 -3.85 25.34 13.38
CA PRO A 31 -4.61 25.71 12.20
C PRO A 31 -4.43 24.69 11.06
N LEU A 32 -5.49 24.44 10.29
CA LEU A 32 -5.50 23.50 9.17
C LEU A 32 -4.32 23.69 8.18
N PRO A 33 -3.95 24.94 7.76
CA PRO A 33 -2.80 25.12 6.88
C PRO A 33 -1.47 24.64 7.47
N VAL A 34 -1.30 24.73 8.79
CA VAL A 34 -0.10 24.23 9.48
C VAL A 34 -0.09 22.71 9.46
N ILE A 35 -1.24 22.08 9.72
CA ILE A 35 -1.41 20.62 9.67
C ILE A 35 -1.07 20.10 8.27
N LEU A 36 -1.73 20.62 7.24
CA LEU A 36 -1.52 20.19 5.85
C LEU A 36 -0.11 20.52 5.35
N GLY A 37 0.40 21.72 5.64
CA GLY A 37 1.77 22.11 5.27
C GLY A 37 2.81 21.21 5.91
N SER A 38 2.60 20.80 7.17
CA SER A 38 3.49 19.85 7.85
C SER A 38 3.45 18.46 7.21
N LEU A 39 2.28 17.97 6.80
CA LEU A 39 2.16 16.71 6.06
C LEU A 39 2.95 16.76 4.74
N VAL A 40 2.72 17.81 3.94
CA VAL A 40 3.43 17.99 2.66
C VAL A 40 4.93 18.09 2.87
N GLY A 41 5.38 18.82 3.90
CA GLY A 41 6.80 18.93 4.25
C GLY A 41 7.41 17.59 4.68
N MET A 42 6.74 16.82 5.54
CA MET A 42 7.20 15.50 5.97
C MET A 42 7.26 14.51 4.80
N LEU A 43 6.22 14.44 3.97
CA LEU A 43 6.20 13.58 2.79
C LEU A 43 7.28 13.98 1.78
N GLY A 44 7.39 15.29 1.48
CA GLY A 44 8.39 15.80 0.55
C GLY A 44 9.82 15.52 1.01
N SER A 45 10.13 15.78 2.29
CA SER A 45 11.45 15.48 2.87
C SER A 45 11.76 13.98 2.88
N ALA A 46 10.80 13.12 3.23
CA ALA A 46 10.96 11.67 3.18
C ALA A 46 11.21 11.19 1.74
N MET A 47 10.45 11.69 0.76
CA MET A 47 10.65 11.36 -0.66
C MET A 47 12.02 11.80 -1.16
N LEU A 48 12.49 13.00 -0.78
CA LEU A 48 13.82 13.50 -1.15
C LEU A 48 14.94 12.66 -0.51
N ALA A 49 14.86 12.39 0.79
CA ALA A 49 15.86 11.60 1.51
C ALA A 49 15.96 10.17 0.96
N THR A 50 14.81 9.54 0.71
CA THR A 50 14.75 8.18 0.22
C THR A 50 15.20 8.12 -1.24
N SER A 51 14.79 9.06 -2.09
CA SER A 51 15.25 9.15 -3.49
C SER A 51 16.75 9.33 -3.61
N THR A 52 17.33 10.23 -2.80
CA THR A 52 18.79 10.46 -2.79
C THR A 52 19.55 9.22 -2.33
N LEU A 53 19.04 8.52 -1.32
CA LEU A 53 19.62 7.25 -0.86
C LEU A 53 19.55 6.17 -1.95
N ALA A 54 18.40 6.01 -2.60
CA ALA A 54 18.21 5.03 -3.67
C ALA A 54 19.17 5.28 -4.84
N LEU A 55 19.31 6.54 -5.28
CA LEU A 55 20.23 6.92 -6.36
C LEU A 55 21.71 6.77 -5.96
N ARG A 56 22.05 6.89 -4.67
CA ARG A 56 23.41 6.59 -4.18
C ARG A 56 23.75 5.11 -4.32
N PHE A 57 22.79 4.22 -4.04
CA PHE A 57 23.02 2.77 -4.14
C PHE A 57 22.90 2.23 -5.56
N ASN A 58 21.99 2.79 -6.37
CA ASN A 58 21.84 2.41 -7.76
C ASN A 58 21.62 3.65 -8.64
N PRO A 59 22.72 4.27 -9.14
CA PRO A 59 22.64 5.47 -9.98
C PRO A 59 21.89 5.26 -11.31
N SER A 60 21.69 4.00 -11.73
CA SER A 60 21.00 3.63 -12.96
C SER A 60 19.47 3.53 -12.82
N LEU A 61 18.93 3.79 -11.63
CA LEU A 61 17.48 3.78 -11.38
C LEU A 61 16.75 4.80 -12.27
N GLY A 62 15.88 4.28 -13.16
CA GLY A 62 15.00 5.13 -13.97
C GLY A 62 13.96 5.88 -13.13
N LYS A 63 13.49 7.03 -13.61
CA LYS A 63 12.53 7.91 -12.91
C LYS A 63 11.26 7.17 -12.43
N GLY A 64 10.73 6.24 -13.23
CA GLY A 64 9.57 5.44 -12.83
C GLY A 64 9.83 4.51 -11.64
N GLN A 65 11.06 3.99 -11.50
CA GLN A 65 11.45 3.15 -10.38
C GLN A 65 11.60 3.94 -9.08
N LEU A 66 12.05 5.19 -9.19
CA LEU A 66 12.16 6.12 -8.08
C LEU A 66 10.79 6.50 -7.50
N VAL A 67 9.79 6.70 -8.38
CA VAL A 67 8.40 6.96 -7.96
C VAL A 67 7.84 5.75 -7.23
N ILE A 68 8.04 4.53 -7.75
CA ILE A 68 7.59 3.29 -7.11
C ILE A 68 8.30 3.07 -5.78
N PHE A 69 9.59 3.38 -5.70
CA PHE A 69 10.36 3.30 -4.47
C PHE A 69 9.83 4.27 -3.41
N CYS A 70 9.57 5.54 -3.78
CA CYS A 70 8.99 6.52 -2.86
C CYS A 70 7.60 6.12 -2.37
N TRP A 71 6.78 5.55 -3.26
CA TRP A 71 5.45 5.03 -2.93
C TRP A 71 5.48 4.01 -1.78
N PHE A 72 6.48 3.14 -1.75
CA PHE A 72 6.61 2.09 -0.73
C PHE A 72 7.19 2.57 0.62
N ILE A 73 7.80 3.76 0.70
CA ILE A 73 8.35 4.28 1.97
C ILE A 73 7.33 5.08 2.78
N VAL A 74 6.26 5.60 2.16
CA VAL A 74 5.24 6.42 2.83
C VAL A 74 4.36 5.61 3.81
N CYS A 75 4.43 4.28 3.80
CA CYS A 75 3.56 3.38 4.57
C CYS A 75 4.07 3.08 6.00
N TYR A 76 4.20 4.08 6.87
CA TYR A 76 4.41 3.84 8.32
C TYR A 76 3.48 4.68 9.19
N PHE A 77 2.41 4.05 9.69
CA PHE A 77 1.61 4.56 10.80
C PHE A 77 1.26 3.40 11.77
N VAL A 78 0.71 3.74 12.94
CA VAL A 78 0.08 2.91 13.98
C VAL A 78 1.03 2.26 15.00
N LEU A 79 1.58 3.09 15.89
CA LEU A 79 1.97 2.64 17.23
C LEU A 79 1.12 3.26 18.36
N ASN A 80 0.22 4.21 18.06
CA ASN A 80 -0.43 5.03 19.11
C ASN A 80 -1.92 5.35 18.85
N HIS A 81 -2.72 4.43 18.31
CA HIS A 81 -4.16 4.66 18.04
C HIS A 81 -4.94 5.11 19.30
N ALA A 82 -4.67 4.51 20.46
CA ALA A 82 -5.39 4.78 21.71
C ALA A 82 -5.26 6.22 22.24
N THR A 83 -4.26 6.99 21.79
CA THR A 83 -4.01 8.36 22.26
C THR A 83 -4.31 9.41 21.19
N VAL A 84 -4.77 9.03 20.00
CA VAL A 84 -5.01 9.98 18.89
C VAL A 84 -6.07 11.01 19.25
N ALA A 85 -7.17 10.57 19.89
CA ALA A 85 -8.28 11.46 20.23
C ALA A 85 -7.90 12.55 21.25
N SER A 86 -7.03 12.22 22.21
CA SER A 86 -6.62 13.12 23.30
C SER A 86 -5.33 13.90 23.02
N SER A 87 -4.47 13.38 22.13
CA SER A 87 -3.16 13.95 21.88
C SER A 87 -3.19 15.21 21.03
N GLN A 88 -2.25 16.11 21.33
CA GLN A 88 -2.00 17.35 20.62
C GLN A 88 -0.70 17.32 19.82
N ASN A 89 -0.04 16.16 19.71
CA ASN A 89 1.10 16.03 18.82
C ASN A 89 0.65 16.18 17.35
N LEU A 90 1.59 16.57 16.47
CA LEU A 90 1.29 16.86 15.06
C LEU A 90 0.62 15.67 14.35
N PHE A 91 1.09 14.45 14.59
CA PHE A 91 0.52 13.24 13.97
C PHE A 91 -0.92 12.99 14.41
N ALA A 92 -1.23 13.13 15.70
CA ALA A 92 -2.58 12.99 16.22
C ALA A 92 -3.52 14.05 15.65
N GLN A 93 -3.03 15.28 15.46
CA GLN A 93 -3.81 16.34 14.83
C GLN A 93 -4.06 16.09 13.33
N LEU A 94 -3.08 15.55 12.61
CA LEU A 94 -3.25 15.07 11.23
C LEU A 94 -4.32 13.98 11.12
N TRP A 95 -4.27 13.01 12.04
CA TRP A 95 -5.25 11.92 12.06
C TRP A 95 -6.65 12.39 12.45
N LYS A 96 -6.77 13.31 13.41
CA LYS A 96 -8.06 13.95 13.73
C LYS A 96 -8.65 14.70 12.53
N GLU A 97 -7.82 15.41 11.78
CA GLU A 97 -8.25 16.09 10.55
C GLU A 97 -8.74 15.07 9.50
N TYR A 98 -7.97 14.01 9.25
CA TYR A 98 -8.37 12.98 8.31
C TYR A 98 -9.61 12.19 8.76
N ALA A 99 -9.78 11.96 10.06
CA ALA A 99 -10.94 11.26 10.64
C ALA A 99 -12.27 12.02 10.47
N LEU A 100 -12.25 13.29 10.04
CA LEU A 100 -13.48 13.98 9.58
C LEU A 100 -14.06 13.31 8.32
N SER A 101 -13.23 12.62 7.55
CA SER A 101 -13.65 11.81 6.40
C SER A 101 -14.15 10.42 6.79
N ASP A 102 -13.71 9.89 7.93
CA ASP A 102 -14.12 8.60 8.47
C ASP A 102 -13.80 8.51 9.96
N SER A 103 -14.82 8.62 10.80
CA SER A 103 -14.66 8.63 12.25
C SER A 103 -14.22 7.30 12.85
N ARG A 104 -14.26 6.20 12.09
CA ARG A 104 -13.86 4.86 12.57
C ARG A 104 -12.40 4.81 13.03
N TYR A 105 -11.58 5.74 12.54
CA TYR A 105 -10.21 5.99 12.99
C TYR A 105 -10.08 6.56 14.41
N LEU A 106 -11.19 7.02 15.03
CA LEU A 106 -11.21 7.56 16.39
C LEU A 106 -12.09 6.73 17.34
N THR A 107 -13.07 6.00 16.81
CA THR A 107 -14.00 5.20 17.61
C THR A 107 -13.50 3.78 17.91
N SER A 108 -12.23 3.47 17.60
CA SER A 108 -11.62 2.14 17.85
C SER A 108 -12.41 0.99 17.19
N ASP A 109 -12.86 1.20 15.95
CA ASP A 109 -13.55 0.17 15.18
C ASP A 109 -12.68 -1.10 15.05
N PRO A 110 -13.17 -2.30 15.42
CA PRO A 110 -12.37 -3.52 15.40
C PRO A 110 -11.83 -3.89 14.03
N PHE A 111 -12.57 -3.59 12.97
CA PHE A 111 -12.13 -3.85 11.61
C PHE A 111 -10.96 -2.91 11.24
N MET A 112 -11.11 -1.61 11.49
CA MET A 112 -10.04 -0.63 11.26
C MET A 112 -8.80 -0.99 12.07
N LEU A 113 -8.93 -1.27 13.37
CA LEU A 113 -7.80 -1.68 14.22
C LEU A 113 -7.07 -2.92 13.67
N SER A 114 -7.83 -3.91 13.18
CA SER A 114 -7.27 -5.14 12.63
C SER A 114 -6.51 -4.89 11.32
N VAL A 115 -7.13 -4.18 10.36
CA VAL A 115 -6.52 -3.87 9.05
C VAL A 115 -5.29 -2.98 9.21
N GLU A 116 -5.38 -1.99 10.08
CA GLU A 116 -4.27 -1.08 10.39
C GLU A 116 -3.11 -1.85 11.05
N SER A 117 -3.38 -2.74 12.01
CA SER A 117 -2.35 -3.59 12.64
C SER A 117 -1.63 -4.47 11.62
N ILE A 118 -2.39 -5.14 10.74
CA ILE A 118 -1.82 -5.95 9.65
C ILE A 118 -0.96 -5.07 8.74
N THR A 119 -1.42 -3.85 8.44
CA THR A 119 -0.69 -2.90 7.60
C THR A 119 0.65 -2.52 8.21
N VAL A 120 0.72 -2.32 9.52
CA VAL A 120 1.99 -2.03 10.20
C VAL A 120 2.92 -3.22 10.20
N PHE A 121 2.45 -4.36 10.69
CA PHE A 121 3.33 -5.46 11.05
C PHE A 121 3.69 -6.34 9.86
N LEU A 122 2.85 -6.37 8.81
CA LEU A 122 3.09 -7.16 7.61
C LEU A 122 3.35 -6.28 6.39
N TRP A 123 2.46 -5.34 6.09
CA TRP A 123 2.57 -4.56 4.84
C TRP A 123 3.70 -3.54 4.89
N GLY A 124 3.96 -2.88 6.02
CA GLY A 124 5.10 -1.96 6.18
C GLY A 124 6.44 -2.63 5.90
N PRO A 125 6.80 -3.73 6.60
CA PRO A 125 8.02 -4.48 6.32
C PRO A 125 8.08 -5.01 4.88
N LEU A 126 6.98 -5.55 4.35
CA LEU A 126 6.96 -6.06 2.98
C LEU A 126 7.09 -4.94 1.93
N SER A 127 6.57 -3.75 2.21
CA SER A 127 6.75 -2.54 1.43
C SER A 127 8.23 -2.13 1.37
N PHE A 128 8.91 -2.15 2.52
CA PHE A 128 10.35 -1.92 2.59
C PHE A 128 11.14 -2.99 1.80
N LEU A 129 10.77 -4.27 1.93
CA LEU A 129 11.38 -5.35 1.14
C LEU A 129 11.16 -5.15 -0.38
N CYS A 130 9.99 -4.68 -0.80
CA CYS A 130 9.74 -4.31 -2.18
C CYS A 130 10.68 -3.20 -2.63
N ALA A 131 10.83 -2.13 -1.84
CA ALA A 131 11.74 -1.03 -2.12
C ALA A 131 13.20 -1.51 -2.27
N VAL A 132 13.69 -2.33 -1.33
CA VAL A 132 15.04 -2.94 -1.41
C VAL A 132 15.19 -3.82 -2.65
N SER A 133 14.18 -4.64 -2.97
CA SER A 133 14.22 -5.52 -4.14
C SER A 133 14.30 -4.76 -5.46
N ILE A 134 13.74 -3.55 -5.53
CA ILE A 134 13.83 -2.66 -6.69
C ILE A 134 15.26 -2.15 -6.84
N VAL A 135 15.85 -1.62 -5.77
CA VAL A 135 17.21 -1.07 -5.77
C VAL A 135 18.24 -2.16 -6.11
N ALA A 136 18.08 -3.34 -5.51
CA ALA A 136 18.97 -4.49 -5.69
C ALA A 136 18.74 -5.27 -7.00
N ALA A 137 17.79 -4.85 -7.86
CA ALA A 137 17.39 -5.57 -9.07
C ALA A 137 17.08 -7.07 -8.82
N SER A 138 16.49 -7.38 -7.67
CA SER A 138 16.26 -8.76 -7.22
C SER A 138 15.22 -9.47 -8.09
N PRO A 139 15.38 -10.78 -8.36
CA PRO A 139 14.36 -11.58 -9.05
C PRO A 139 13.04 -11.65 -8.28
N LEU A 140 13.07 -11.42 -6.96
CA LEU A 140 11.88 -11.41 -6.10
C LEU A 140 11.06 -10.12 -6.21
N ARG A 141 11.56 -9.10 -6.89
CA ARG A 141 10.89 -7.81 -7.02
C ARG A 141 9.43 -7.93 -7.49
N HIS A 142 9.19 -8.59 -8.62
CA HIS A 142 7.84 -8.69 -9.16
C HIS A 142 6.90 -9.58 -8.32
N PRO A 143 7.34 -10.75 -7.80
CA PRO A 143 6.56 -11.50 -6.83
C PRO A 143 6.16 -10.68 -5.58
N LEU A 144 7.11 -10.01 -4.94
CA LEU A 144 6.84 -9.19 -3.74
C LEU A 144 5.92 -8.02 -4.06
N GLN A 145 6.15 -7.34 -5.20
CA GLN A 145 5.31 -6.24 -5.67
C GLN A 145 3.86 -6.70 -5.92
N ILE A 146 3.63 -7.90 -6.48
CA ILE A 146 2.28 -8.45 -6.69
C ILE A 146 1.57 -8.68 -5.34
N ILE A 147 2.25 -9.30 -4.37
CA ILE A 147 1.67 -9.54 -3.04
C ILE A 147 1.27 -8.20 -2.39
N MET A 148 2.16 -7.21 -2.43
CA MET A 148 1.86 -5.88 -1.90
C MET A 148 0.72 -5.18 -2.63
N CYS A 149 0.69 -5.24 -3.96
CA CYS A 149 -0.37 -4.59 -4.71
C CYS A 149 -1.74 -5.23 -4.41
N MET A 150 -1.79 -6.56 -4.28
CA MET A 150 -2.99 -7.26 -3.89
C MET A 150 -3.45 -6.87 -2.48
N ALA A 151 -2.52 -6.76 -1.53
CA ALA A 151 -2.83 -6.31 -0.18
C ALA A 151 -3.47 -4.91 -0.15
N HIS A 152 -2.92 -3.95 -0.90
CA HIS A 152 -3.50 -2.61 -1.00
C HIS A 152 -4.88 -2.60 -1.66
N LEU A 153 -5.03 -3.29 -2.81
CA LEU A 153 -6.31 -3.36 -3.53
C LEU A 153 -7.41 -4.01 -2.69
N TYR A 154 -7.06 -5.09 -2.00
CA TYR A 154 -8.00 -5.78 -1.12
C TYR A 154 -8.33 -4.92 0.11
N GLY A 155 -7.33 -4.29 0.74
CA GLY A 155 -7.51 -3.41 1.88
C GLY A 155 -8.42 -2.22 1.57
N VAL A 156 -8.18 -1.51 0.47
CA VAL A 156 -9.02 -0.36 0.06
C VAL A 156 -10.41 -0.80 -0.36
N ALA A 157 -10.56 -1.98 -0.98
CA ALA A 157 -11.88 -2.54 -1.28
C ALA A 157 -12.66 -2.84 -0.01
N LEU A 158 -12.04 -3.45 1.01
CA LEU A 158 -12.64 -3.69 2.32
C LEU A 158 -12.97 -2.38 3.05
N TYR A 159 -12.09 -1.39 2.97
CA TYR A 159 -12.30 -0.08 3.58
C TYR A 159 -13.57 0.62 3.06
N TYR A 160 -13.74 0.66 1.73
CA TYR A 160 -14.94 1.22 1.11
C TYR A 160 -16.17 0.37 1.36
N SER A 161 -16.07 -0.95 1.13
CA SER A 161 -17.23 -1.84 1.23
C SER A 161 -17.78 -1.90 2.65
N THR A 162 -16.95 -1.97 3.69
CA THR A 162 -17.43 -1.97 5.09
C THR A 162 -18.19 -0.69 5.42
N SER A 163 -17.67 0.47 5.04
CA SER A 163 -18.33 1.76 5.29
C SER A 163 -19.66 1.88 4.54
N LEU A 164 -19.68 1.51 3.26
CA LEU A 164 -20.87 1.59 2.42
C LEU A 164 -21.94 0.60 2.86
N VAL A 165 -21.55 -0.62 3.22
CA VAL A 165 -22.44 -1.65 3.75
C VAL A 165 -23.04 -1.20 5.09
N GLU A 166 -22.22 -0.69 6.01
CA GLU A 166 -22.69 -0.15 7.28
C GLU A 166 -23.67 1.01 7.07
N THR A 167 -23.34 1.94 6.18
CA THR A 167 -24.22 3.07 5.82
C THR A 167 -25.54 2.55 5.23
N HIS A 168 -25.49 1.55 4.36
CA HIS A 168 -26.68 0.97 3.73
C HIS A 168 -27.61 0.29 4.74
N PHE A 169 -27.07 -0.47 5.70
CA PHE A 169 -27.88 -1.22 6.67
C PHE A 169 -28.33 -0.39 7.88
N THR A 170 -27.51 0.56 8.33
CA THR A 170 -27.79 1.33 9.55
C THR A 170 -28.26 2.75 9.28
N GLY A 171 -28.07 3.24 8.05
CA GLY A 171 -28.29 4.65 7.69
C GLY A 171 -27.24 5.61 8.27
N ARG A 172 -26.22 5.10 8.97
CA ARG A 172 -25.19 5.91 9.63
C ARG A 172 -23.95 6.00 8.75
N SER A 173 -23.59 7.23 8.39
CA SER A 173 -22.30 7.50 7.76
C SER A 173 -21.27 7.88 8.81
N HIS A 174 -20.02 7.46 8.59
CA HIS A 174 -18.87 7.87 9.40
C HIS A 174 -18.16 9.10 8.83
N SER A 175 -18.54 9.52 7.62
CA SER A 175 -17.99 10.69 6.96
C SER A 175 -18.87 11.90 7.23
N ARG A 176 -18.24 13.06 7.36
CA ARG A 176 -18.99 14.31 7.33
C ARG A 176 -19.62 14.54 5.94
N PRO A 177 -20.83 15.14 5.88
CA PRO A 177 -21.59 15.24 4.63
C PRO A 177 -21.03 16.24 3.61
N GLU A 178 -20.12 17.13 4.02
CA GLU A 178 -19.52 18.10 3.11
C GLU A 178 -18.70 17.42 2.02
N PHE A 179 -18.77 17.98 0.81
CA PHE A 179 -18.06 17.46 -0.37
C PHE A 179 -16.56 17.23 -0.11
N LEU A 180 -15.92 18.13 0.63
CA LEU A 180 -14.52 18.04 0.99
C LEU A 180 -14.20 16.71 1.70
N TYR A 181 -14.96 16.35 2.73
CA TYR A 181 -14.61 15.22 3.58
C TYR A 181 -14.95 13.89 2.90
N PHE A 182 -16.08 13.81 2.20
CA PHE A 182 -16.43 12.57 1.50
C PHE A 182 -15.65 12.41 0.18
N TRP A 183 -15.67 13.40 -0.72
CA TRP A 183 -15.10 13.21 -2.05
C TRP A 183 -13.61 13.47 -2.13
N VAL A 184 -13.10 14.47 -1.42
CA VAL A 184 -11.67 14.79 -1.48
C VAL A 184 -10.88 13.92 -0.52
N TYR A 185 -11.30 13.82 0.74
CA TYR A 185 -10.56 13.03 1.73
C TYR A 185 -10.88 11.54 1.62
N TYR A 186 -12.14 11.14 1.85
CA TYR A 186 -12.51 9.73 1.91
C TYR A 186 -12.29 9.02 0.55
N VAL A 187 -12.82 9.57 -0.55
CA VAL A 187 -12.59 8.99 -1.89
C VAL A 187 -11.22 9.38 -2.45
N GLY A 188 -10.93 10.68 -2.51
CA GLY A 188 -9.77 11.22 -3.22
C GLY A 188 -8.43 10.78 -2.63
N PHE A 189 -8.25 10.83 -1.30
CA PHE A 189 -6.99 10.40 -0.70
C PHE A 189 -6.80 8.89 -0.71
N ASN A 190 -7.86 8.07 -0.76
CA ASN A 190 -7.71 6.61 -0.91
C ASN A 190 -7.59 6.16 -2.38
N PHE A 191 -7.98 6.99 -3.35
CA PHE A 191 -7.97 6.64 -4.77
C PHE A 191 -6.58 6.20 -5.31
N PRO A 192 -5.44 6.83 -4.94
CA PRO A 192 -4.12 6.35 -5.37
C PRO A 192 -3.80 4.91 -4.94
N TRP A 193 -4.36 4.44 -3.81
CA TRP A 193 -4.20 3.07 -3.30
C TRP A 193 -4.97 2.04 -4.13
N VAL A 194 -5.85 2.50 -5.02
CA VAL A 194 -6.46 1.69 -6.08
C VAL A 194 -5.60 1.73 -7.34
N VAL A 195 -5.37 2.94 -7.86
CA VAL A 195 -4.79 3.12 -9.21
C VAL A 195 -3.34 2.67 -9.30
N VAL A 196 -2.50 3.08 -8.35
CA VAL A 196 -1.06 2.77 -8.39
C VAL A 196 -0.84 1.26 -8.23
N PRO A 197 -1.41 0.58 -7.20
CA PRO A 197 -1.30 -0.87 -7.08
C PRO A 197 -1.86 -1.65 -8.28
N ALA A 198 -3.01 -1.25 -8.84
CA ALA A 198 -3.57 -1.92 -10.02
C ALA A 198 -2.61 -1.85 -11.22
N PHE A 199 -2.06 -0.67 -11.48
CA PHE A 199 -1.08 -0.49 -12.55
C PHE A 199 0.20 -1.31 -12.32
N LEU A 200 0.75 -1.27 -11.10
CA LEU A 200 1.97 -1.97 -10.74
C LEU A 200 1.81 -3.49 -10.74
N MET A 201 0.64 -3.99 -10.36
CA MET A 201 0.30 -5.40 -10.45
C MET A 201 0.24 -5.84 -11.91
N TYR A 202 -0.45 -5.07 -12.76
CA TYR A 202 -0.52 -5.34 -14.20
C TYR A 202 0.87 -5.37 -14.86
N ASP A 203 1.71 -4.37 -14.57
CA ASP A 203 3.08 -4.31 -15.12
C ASP A 203 3.93 -5.51 -14.67
N SER A 204 3.83 -5.91 -13.40
CA SER A 204 4.56 -7.06 -12.87
C SER A 204 4.10 -8.37 -13.50
N LEU A 205 2.78 -8.59 -13.62
CA LEU A 205 2.22 -9.77 -14.28
C LEU A 205 2.68 -9.85 -15.74
N LYS A 206 2.57 -8.74 -16.48
CA LYS A 206 3.01 -8.65 -17.88
C LYS A 206 4.51 -8.96 -18.02
N THR A 207 5.33 -8.48 -17.10
CA THR A 207 6.78 -8.70 -17.13
C THR A 207 7.14 -10.15 -16.81
N ILE A 208 6.51 -10.77 -15.80
CA ILE A 208 6.70 -12.19 -15.50
C ILE A 208 6.28 -13.05 -16.70
N SER A 209 5.09 -12.83 -17.27
CA SER A 209 4.61 -13.62 -18.41
C SER A 209 5.50 -13.49 -19.66
N ARG A 210 6.13 -12.33 -19.88
CA ARG A 210 7.14 -12.17 -20.95
C ARG A 210 8.39 -12.99 -20.67
N LYS A 211 8.95 -12.88 -19.47
CA LYS A 211 10.18 -13.61 -19.09
C LYS A 211 9.99 -15.12 -19.14
N LEU A 212 8.85 -15.62 -18.65
CA LEU A 212 8.53 -17.05 -18.71
C LEU A 212 8.43 -17.56 -20.16
N ARG A 213 7.79 -16.80 -21.06
CA ARG A 213 7.73 -17.16 -22.49
C ARG A 213 9.11 -17.21 -23.14
N SER A 214 9.96 -16.22 -22.87
CA SER A 214 11.34 -16.22 -23.38
C SER A 214 12.14 -17.39 -22.83
N PHE A 215 11.96 -17.75 -21.55
CA PHE A 215 12.62 -18.91 -20.94
C PHE A 215 12.22 -20.23 -21.63
N GLU A 216 10.93 -20.42 -21.90
CA GLU A 216 10.46 -21.60 -22.64
C GLU A 216 11.01 -21.66 -24.07
N GLN A 217 11.07 -20.53 -24.78
CA GLN A 217 11.67 -20.48 -26.12
C GLN A 217 13.15 -20.87 -26.12
N VAL A 218 13.92 -20.37 -25.14
CA VAL A 218 15.34 -20.73 -24.98
C VAL A 218 15.48 -22.22 -24.68
N LYS A 219 14.65 -22.76 -23.80
CA LYS A 219 14.64 -24.19 -23.44
C LYS A 219 14.34 -25.09 -24.65
N ILE A 220 13.37 -24.70 -25.49
CA ILE A 220 13.07 -25.41 -26.75
C ILE A 220 14.27 -25.34 -27.70
N GLY A 221 14.87 -24.15 -27.86
CA GLY A 221 16.06 -23.96 -28.69
C GLY A 221 17.24 -24.82 -28.23
N LEU A 222 17.48 -24.90 -26.92
CA LEU A 222 18.53 -25.74 -26.34
C LEU A 222 18.31 -27.22 -26.64
N LYS A 223 17.09 -27.72 -26.43
CA LYS A 223 16.75 -29.13 -26.77
C LYS A 223 16.95 -29.42 -28.25
N GLY A 224 16.56 -28.49 -29.13
CA GLY A 224 16.77 -28.63 -30.57
C GLY A 224 18.25 -28.59 -30.97
N TYR A 225 19.09 -27.84 -30.24
CA TYR A 225 20.54 -27.85 -30.42
C TYR A 225 21.16 -29.18 -29.96
N GLU A 226 20.80 -29.68 -28.78
CA GLU A 226 21.27 -30.95 -28.24
C GLU A 226 20.88 -32.13 -29.14
N ALA A 227 19.64 -32.17 -29.64
CA ALA A 227 19.18 -33.23 -30.56
C ALA A 227 19.99 -33.26 -31.87
N ARG A 228 20.29 -32.08 -32.44
CA ARG A 228 21.11 -31.96 -33.66
C ARG A 228 22.55 -32.37 -33.42
N ASN A 229 23.17 -31.94 -32.32
CA ASN A 229 24.55 -32.29 -32.01
C ASN A 229 24.72 -33.74 -31.55
N GLY A 230 23.73 -34.31 -30.86
CA GLY A 230 23.67 -35.73 -30.52
C GLY A 230 23.58 -36.59 -31.78
N SER A 231 22.64 -36.26 -32.69
CA SER A 231 22.52 -36.95 -33.99
C SER A 231 23.79 -36.84 -34.83
N ALA A 232 24.42 -35.66 -34.88
CA ALA A 232 25.66 -35.45 -35.62
C ALA A 232 26.81 -36.30 -35.07
N LYS A 233 26.95 -36.42 -33.74
CA LYS A 233 27.96 -37.29 -33.12
C LYS A 233 27.70 -38.77 -33.43
N THR A 234 26.46 -39.24 -33.34
CA THR A 234 26.09 -40.63 -33.66
C THR A 234 26.36 -40.96 -35.12
N ALA A 235 26.02 -40.06 -36.05
CA ALA A 235 26.27 -40.23 -37.48
C ALA A 235 27.77 -40.30 -37.81
N VAL A 236 28.62 -39.51 -37.13
CA VAL A 236 30.07 -39.55 -37.32
C VAL A 236 30.69 -40.84 -36.77
N VAL A 237 30.18 -41.35 -35.64
CA VAL A 237 30.65 -42.63 -35.05
C VAL A 237 30.27 -43.81 -35.94
N SER A 238 29.04 -43.86 -36.44
CA SER A 238 28.57 -44.91 -37.36
C SER A 238 29.39 -44.94 -38.65
N LYS A 239 29.65 -43.78 -39.29
CA LYS A 239 30.52 -43.71 -40.47
C LYS A 239 31.98 -44.14 -40.20
N LYS A 240 32.49 -43.95 -38.98
CA LYS A 240 33.83 -44.43 -38.59
C LYS A 240 33.87 -45.93 -38.32
N ALA A 241 32.77 -46.52 -37.85
CA ALA A 241 32.66 -47.96 -37.63
C ALA A 241 32.57 -48.72 -38.96
N GLU A 242 31.72 -48.27 -39.89
CA GLU A 242 31.60 -48.85 -41.24
C GLU A 242 32.94 -48.83 -42.01
N LYS A 243 33.74 -47.78 -41.82
CA LYS A 243 35.07 -47.66 -42.46
C LYS A 243 36.16 -48.53 -41.83
N LYS A 244 35.92 -49.14 -40.68
CA LYS A 244 36.85 -50.08 -40.01
C LYS A 244 36.54 -51.54 -40.32
N GLU A 245 35.36 -51.83 -40.86
CA GLU A 245 34.92 -53.18 -41.25
C GLU A 245 35.18 -53.48 -42.74
N GLN A 246 35.71 -52.50 -43.50
CA GLN A 246 36.22 -52.63 -44.87
C GLN A 246 37.75 -52.65 -44.86
#